data_AF-A0A2S0UAM9-F1
#
_entry.id   AF-A0A2S0UAM9-F1
#
_cell.length_a   1.000
_cell.length_b   1.000
_cell.length_c   1.000
_cell.angle_alpha   90.00
_cell.angle_beta   90.00
_cell.angle_gamma   90.00
#
_symmetry.space_group_name_H-M   'P 1'
#
loop_
_entity.id
_entity.type
_entity.pdbx_description
1 polymer ?
#
loop_
_entity_poly.entity_id
_entity_poly.type
_entity_poly.pdbx_seq_one_letter_code
_entity_poly.pdbx_strand_id
1 'polypeptide(L)'
;MLTLDQLMGKSSAKLKGLHPAVLSAAQELIKRSYRQGINIIITQGYRSIAEQNALYEQGRSKPGNIVTNAKGGSSYHNFGVAIDFAILQSDGKSVSWTVNADWMKVVSMAKELGFEWGGDWRSFKDYPHLQITFDLTTAQYRARKKPTADQVRQVMEKLRELEEEEAMTPEEKKEFQALQAAVQEQARLIESFSQLSNRVKLVEEQLFTDVPEWAKEAVQSAVSAGLINTPNGGSLTFYRLLAVMHRAGLLDANSPS
;
A
#
# COMPACT_ATOMS: atom_id res chain seq x y z
N MET A 1 7.45 -1.37 -4.62
CA MET A 1 7.26 -0.37 -3.54
C MET A 1 8.18 -0.71 -2.40
N LEU A 2 8.64 0.31 -1.66
CA LEU A 2 9.38 0.10 -0.42
C LEU A 2 8.44 -0.50 0.63
N THR A 3 8.94 -1.42 1.43
CA THR A 3 8.19 -2.02 2.55
C THR A 3 8.51 -1.30 3.85
N LEU A 4 7.59 -1.37 4.82
CA LEU A 4 7.81 -0.84 6.16
C LEU A 4 9.09 -1.42 6.81
N ASP A 5 9.33 -2.72 6.63
CA ASP A 5 10.53 -3.39 7.16
C ASP A 5 11.82 -2.83 6.55
N GLN A 6 11.82 -2.46 5.27
CA GLN A 6 12.96 -1.80 4.64
C GLN A 6 13.22 -0.41 5.24
N LEU A 7 12.18 0.37 5.55
CA LEU A 7 12.32 1.68 6.20
C LEU A 7 12.84 1.56 7.63
N MET A 8 12.31 0.59 8.39
CA MET A 8 12.79 0.25 9.73
C MET A 8 14.26 -0.19 9.70
N GLY A 9 14.61 -1.09 8.78
CA GLY A 9 15.97 -1.59 8.60
C GLY A 9 16.97 -0.47 8.31
N LYS A 10 16.62 0.46 7.41
CA LYS A 10 17.43 1.64 7.09
C LYS A 10 17.64 2.58 8.28
N SER A 11 16.66 2.66 9.18
CA SER A 11 16.71 3.53 10.37
C SER A 11 17.36 2.86 11.59
N SER A 12 17.42 1.51 11.62
CA SER A 12 17.79 0.70 12.79
C SER A 12 19.08 1.12 13.50
N ALA A 13 20.13 1.46 12.75
CA ALA A 13 21.40 1.90 13.32
C ALA A 13 21.28 3.23 14.07
N LYS A 14 20.45 4.15 13.58
CA LYS A 14 20.23 5.49 14.16
C LYS A 14 19.28 5.47 15.34
N LEU A 15 18.46 4.42 15.46
CA LEU A 15 17.56 4.21 16.59
C LEU A 15 18.28 3.71 17.87
N LYS A 16 19.51 3.20 17.74
CA LYS A 16 20.29 2.73 18.89
C LYS A 16 20.69 3.89 19.81
N GLY A 17 20.59 3.66 21.12
CA GLY A 17 20.97 4.64 22.15
C GLY A 17 19.94 5.75 22.39
N LEU A 18 18.79 5.71 21.71
CA LEU A 18 17.66 6.58 22.04
C LEU A 18 17.02 6.18 23.37
N HIS A 19 16.43 7.17 24.05
CA HIS A 19 15.57 6.94 25.19
C HIS A 19 14.36 6.08 24.77
N PRO A 20 13.90 5.10 25.57
CA PRO A 20 12.84 4.17 25.16
C PRO A 20 11.58 4.82 24.61
N ALA A 21 11.07 5.87 25.26
CA ALA A 21 9.90 6.60 24.75
C ALA A 21 10.15 7.31 23.41
N VAL A 22 11.37 7.81 23.18
CA VAL A 22 11.76 8.46 21.91
C VAL A 22 11.95 7.43 20.81
N LEU A 23 12.49 6.26 21.15
CA LEU A 23 12.57 5.11 20.26
C LEU A 23 11.16 4.68 19.79
N SER A 24 10.23 4.49 20.72
CA SER A 24 8.85 4.12 20.40
C SER A 24 8.17 5.18 19.52
N ALA A 25 8.30 6.46 19.88
CA ALA A 25 7.74 7.56 19.09
C ALA A 25 8.36 7.64 17.68
N ALA A 26 9.68 7.43 17.55
CA ALA A 26 10.35 7.43 16.25
C ALA A 26 9.89 6.26 15.36
N GLN A 27 9.73 5.07 15.94
CA GLN A 27 9.21 3.91 15.22
C GLN A 27 7.77 4.15 14.76
N GLU A 28 6.92 4.68 15.62
CA GLU A 28 5.54 4.97 15.26
C GLU A 28 5.44 6.08 14.21
N LEU A 29 6.29 7.10 14.26
CA LEU A 29 6.35 8.13 13.22
C LEU A 29 6.63 7.53 11.84
N ILE A 30 7.55 6.57 11.73
CA ILE A 30 7.81 5.87 10.47
C ILE A 30 6.59 5.06 10.03
N LYS A 31 5.92 4.33 10.95
CA LYS A 31 4.72 3.54 10.63
C LYS A 31 3.58 4.43 10.12
N ARG A 32 3.24 5.50 10.85
CA ARG A 32 2.18 6.45 10.49
C ARG A 32 2.47 7.14 9.17
N SER A 33 3.71 7.59 8.96
CA SER A 33 4.13 8.18 7.68
C SER A 33 3.98 7.20 6.52
N TYR A 34 4.39 5.95 6.72
CA TYR A 34 4.24 4.89 5.71
C TYR A 34 2.76 4.61 5.36
N ARG A 35 1.86 4.57 6.35
CA ARG A 35 0.41 4.44 6.11
C ARG A 35 -0.15 5.58 5.26
N GLN A 36 0.42 6.79 5.38
CA GLN A 36 0.08 7.96 4.58
C GLN A 36 0.78 7.99 3.20
N GLY A 37 1.53 6.95 2.84
CA GLY A 37 2.29 6.87 1.59
C GLY A 37 3.60 7.67 1.58
N ILE A 38 4.05 8.16 2.73
CA ILE A 38 5.27 8.96 2.87
C ILE A 38 6.38 8.11 3.48
N ASN A 39 7.37 7.76 2.67
CA ASN A 39 8.50 6.97 3.13
C ASN A 39 9.52 7.88 3.83
N ILE A 40 9.65 7.77 5.15
CA ILE A 40 10.70 8.47 5.90
C ILE A 40 11.76 7.50 6.43
N ILE A 41 12.96 8.04 6.67
CA ILE A 41 14.02 7.35 7.42
C ILE A 41 14.62 8.26 8.48
N ILE A 42 15.11 7.66 9.56
CA ILE A 42 15.87 8.37 10.60
C ILE A 42 17.33 8.44 10.16
N THR A 43 17.85 9.65 10.03
CA THR A 43 19.20 9.93 9.54
C THR A 43 20.18 10.17 10.68
N GLN A 44 19.71 10.69 11.82
CA GLN A 44 20.47 10.86 13.06
C GLN A 44 19.62 10.50 14.28
N GLY A 45 20.27 10.01 15.33
CA GLY A 45 19.64 9.72 16.62
C GLY A 45 20.59 10.08 17.75
N TYR A 46 20.97 9.11 18.58
CA TYR A 46 22.01 9.36 19.59
C TYR A 46 23.36 9.74 18.94
N ARG A 47 24.04 10.72 19.55
CA ARG A 47 25.38 11.15 19.17
C ARG A 47 26.24 11.35 20.41
N SER A 48 27.42 10.73 20.46
CA SER A 48 28.37 10.95 21.55
C SER A 48 28.88 12.40 21.63
N ILE A 49 29.46 12.76 22.77
CA ILE A 49 30.07 14.09 22.97
C ILE A 49 31.19 14.34 21.95
N ALA A 50 32.00 13.33 21.66
CA ALA A 50 33.11 13.43 20.71
C ALA A 50 32.61 13.67 19.28
N GLU A 51 31.61 12.92 18.83
CA GLU A 51 30.99 13.10 17.51
C GLU A 51 30.35 14.49 17.39
N GLN A 52 29.68 14.98 18.44
CA GLN A 52 29.10 16.32 18.44
C GLN A 52 30.17 17.42 18.37
N ASN A 53 31.28 17.27 19.10
CA ASN A 53 32.40 18.21 19.00
C ASN A 53 33.02 18.20 17.60
N ALA A 54 33.15 17.04 16.96
CA ALA A 54 33.64 16.96 15.59
C ALA A 54 32.73 17.70 14.59
N LEU A 55 31.40 17.61 14.75
CA LEU A 55 30.45 18.39 13.94
C LEU A 55 30.51 19.88 14.25
N TYR A 56 30.71 20.26 15.51
CA TYR A 56 30.86 21.66 15.90
C TYR A 56 32.12 22.29 15.29
N GLU A 57 33.21 21.53 15.16
CA GLU A 57 34.46 21.99 14.53
C GLU A 57 34.33 22.22 13.01
N GLN A 58 33.37 21.58 12.35
CA GLN A 58 33.13 21.73 10.91
C GLN A 58 32.70 23.16 10.55
N GLY A 59 33.36 23.74 9.55
CA GLY A 59 33.18 25.15 9.16
C GLY A 59 33.73 26.17 10.16
N ARG A 60 34.45 25.71 11.19
CA ARG A 60 35.13 26.56 12.18
C ARG A 60 36.64 26.30 12.17
N SER A 61 37.07 25.17 12.73
CA SER A 61 38.46 24.73 12.76
C SER A 61 38.77 23.64 11.73
N LYS A 62 37.73 23.07 11.09
CA LYS A 62 37.83 22.12 9.97
C LYS A 62 37.06 22.65 8.76
N PRO A 63 37.46 22.31 7.51
CA PRO A 63 36.70 22.67 6.31
C PRO A 63 35.28 22.12 6.32
N GLY A 64 34.38 22.75 5.55
CA GLY A 64 32.98 22.34 5.38
C GLY A 64 31.98 23.39 5.86
N ASN A 65 30.69 23.13 5.68
CA ASN A 65 29.63 24.04 6.15
C ASN A 65 29.40 23.88 7.65
N ILE A 66 29.03 24.97 8.34
CA ILE A 66 28.57 24.88 9.73
C ILE A 66 27.23 24.15 9.74
N VAL A 67 27.21 22.97 10.35
CA VAL A 67 26.02 22.11 10.47
C VAL A 67 25.40 22.11 11.87
N THR A 68 26.07 22.71 12.85
CA THR A 68 25.55 22.85 14.22
C THR A 68 26.19 24.02 14.95
N ASN A 69 25.43 24.62 15.87
CA ASN A 69 25.94 25.61 16.84
C ASN A 69 26.19 25.00 18.23
N ALA A 70 25.81 23.73 18.44
CA ALA A 70 25.93 23.07 19.73
C ALA A 70 27.27 22.34 19.88
N LYS A 71 28.01 22.65 20.95
CA LYS A 71 29.15 21.84 21.41
C LYS A 71 28.65 20.51 22.00
N GLY A 72 29.56 19.56 22.17
CA GLY A 72 29.30 18.30 22.85
C GLY A 72 28.69 18.54 24.24
N GLY A 73 27.56 17.89 24.50
CA GLY A 73 26.78 18.01 25.73
C GLY A 73 25.78 19.17 25.71
N SER A 74 25.70 19.93 24.62
CA SER A 74 24.73 21.01 24.42
C SER A 74 23.71 20.70 23.32
N SER A 75 23.70 19.47 22.78
CA SER A 75 22.68 18.98 21.86
C SER A 75 21.85 17.88 22.52
N TYR A 76 20.55 17.85 22.23
CA TYR A 76 19.66 16.78 22.71
C TYR A 76 19.99 15.40 22.12
N HIS A 77 20.65 15.34 20.96
CA HIS A 77 21.21 14.08 20.44
C HIS A 77 22.22 13.45 21.40
N ASN A 78 22.90 14.24 22.24
CA ASN A 78 23.86 13.71 23.24
C ASN A 78 23.22 12.94 24.38
N PHE A 79 21.90 13.03 24.50
CA PHE A 79 21.13 12.40 25.57
C PHE A 79 20.12 11.38 25.03
N GLY A 80 20.14 11.11 23.72
CA GLY A 80 19.26 10.12 23.09
C GLY A 80 17.79 10.57 23.04
N VAL A 81 17.53 11.87 23.13
CA VAL A 81 16.16 12.42 23.16
C VAL A 81 15.81 13.29 21.94
N ALA A 82 16.57 13.13 20.86
CA ALA A 82 16.34 13.78 19.58
C ALA A 82 16.68 12.85 18.40
N ILE A 83 16.01 13.08 17.28
CA ILE A 83 16.20 12.39 16.00
C ILE A 83 16.18 13.42 14.87
N ASP A 84 16.87 13.11 13.78
CA ASP A 84 16.69 13.80 12.50
C ASP A 84 16.05 12.84 11.50
N PHE A 85 15.10 13.31 10.71
CA PHE A 85 14.46 12.53 9.66
C PHE A 85 14.68 13.13 8.27
N ALA A 86 14.48 12.30 7.24
CA ALA A 86 14.39 12.74 5.86
C ALA A 86 13.37 11.89 5.09
N ILE A 87 12.86 12.43 3.98
CA ILE A 87 11.93 11.69 3.10
C ILE A 87 12.74 10.86 2.11
N LEU A 88 12.63 9.55 2.18
CA LEU A 88 13.24 8.61 1.26
C LEU A 88 12.47 8.61 -0.07
N GLN A 89 13.19 8.83 -1.17
CA GLN A 89 12.62 8.84 -2.51
C GLN A 89 12.22 7.42 -2.96
N SER A 90 11.41 7.35 -4.01
CA SER A 90 10.89 6.09 -4.57
C SER A 90 11.97 5.13 -5.06
N ASP A 91 13.18 5.63 -5.35
CA ASP A 91 14.36 4.83 -5.70
C ASP A 91 14.92 4.01 -4.51
N GLY A 92 14.47 4.28 -3.28
CA GLY A 92 14.93 3.63 -2.06
C GLY A 92 16.36 3.95 -1.65
N LYS A 93 17.00 4.96 -2.27
CA LYS A 93 18.41 5.31 -2.09
C LYS A 93 18.59 6.79 -1.77
N SER A 94 17.98 7.69 -2.53
CA SER A 94 18.12 9.14 -2.34
C SER A 94 17.12 9.66 -1.31
N VAL A 95 17.51 10.73 -0.61
CA VAL A 95 16.65 11.42 0.35
C VAL A 95 16.38 12.85 -0.12
N SER A 96 15.19 13.34 0.17
CA SER A 96 14.81 14.73 0.03
C SER A 96 14.79 15.41 1.39
N TRP A 97 15.35 16.62 1.42
CA TRP A 97 15.36 17.54 2.56
C TRP A 97 14.41 18.73 2.33
N THR A 98 13.60 18.68 1.28
CA THR A 98 12.69 19.77 0.91
C THR A 98 11.50 19.80 1.86
N VAL A 99 11.30 20.94 2.51
CA VAL A 99 10.12 21.20 3.35
C VAL A 99 8.91 21.46 2.45
N ASN A 100 8.23 20.39 2.04
CA ASN A 100 7.03 20.41 1.20
C ASN A 100 5.78 19.96 2.01
N ALA A 101 4.66 19.75 1.32
CA ALA A 101 3.42 19.31 1.97
C ALA A 101 3.57 17.97 2.72
N ASP A 102 4.30 17.01 2.16
CA ASP A 102 4.53 15.72 2.82
C ASP A 102 5.44 15.87 4.03
N TRP A 103 6.46 16.73 3.97
CA TRP A 103 7.26 17.10 5.12
C TRP A 103 6.39 17.66 6.25
N MET A 104 5.47 18.56 5.93
CA MET A 104 4.57 19.16 6.92
C MET A 104 3.58 18.13 7.51
N LYS A 105 3.13 17.14 6.74
CA LYS A 105 2.35 16.02 7.27
C LYS A 105 3.15 15.21 8.29
N VAL A 106 4.41 14.87 7.97
CA VAL A 106 5.31 14.16 8.90
C VAL A 106 5.52 14.98 10.17
N VAL A 107 5.72 16.29 10.06
CA VAL A 107 5.84 17.18 11.22
C VAL A 107 4.57 17.20 12.06
N SER A 108 3.38 17.23 11.45
CA SER A 108 2.11 17.14 12.19
C SER A 108 2.02 15.85 12.99
N MET A 109 2.26 14.71 12.35
CA MET A 109 2.28 13.40 13.02
C MET A 109 3.34 13.34 14.13
N ALA A 110 4.52 13.92 13.92
CA ALA A 110 5.56 13.97 14.94
C ALA A 110 5.12 14.77 16.18
N LYS A 111 4.47 15.92 15.98
CA LYS A 111 3.92 16.75 17.07
C LYS A 111 2.82 16.03 17.85
N GLU A 112 1.94 15.31 17.14
CA GLU A 112 0.94 14.44 17.78
C GLU A 112 1.61 13.40 18.68
N LEU A 113 2.71 12.77 18.22
CA LEU A 113 3.51 11.81 19.00
C LEU A 113 4.34 12.47 20.13
N GLY A 114 4.24 13.78 20.32
CA GLY A 114 4.90 14.51 21.41
C GLY A 114 6.26 15.10 21.07
N PHE A 115 6.70 15.07 19.81
CA PHE A 115 7.91 15.74 19.39
C PHE A 115 7.72 17.26 19.29
N GLU A 116 8.70 17.99 19.78
CA GLU A 116 8.97 19.37 19.37
C GLU A 116 9.74 19.36 18.04
N TRP A 117 9.47 20.33 17.16
CA TRP A 117 10.09 20.41 15.84
C TRP A 117 11.08 21.59 15.72
N GLY A 118 12.28 21.33 15.20
CA GLY A 118 13.32 22.35 15.02
C GLY A 118 12.96 23.44 14.00
N GLY A 119 12.01 23.19 13.10
CA GLY A 119 11.47 24.20 12.19
C GLY A 119 10.65 25.30 12.87
N ASP A 120 10.17 25.07 14.10
CA ASP A 120 9.44 26.06 14.90
C ASP A 120 10.38 27.03 15.65
N TRP A 121 11.70 26.78 15.66
CA TRP A 121 12.64 27.63 16.36
C TRP A 121 12.68 29.06 15.78
N ARG A 122 12.86 30.05 16.65
CA ARG A 122 12.88 31.48 16.27
C ARG A 122 14.09 31.85 15.39
N SER A 123 15.21 31.17 15.57
CA SER A 123 16.44 31.34 14.79
C SER A 123 17.13 29.99 14.63
N PHE A 124 17.97 29.86 13.59
CA PHE A 124 18.65 28.60 13.25
C PHE A 124 17.71 27.40 13.15
N LYS A 125 16.63 27.58 12.37
CA LYS A 125 15.66 26.52 12.11
C LYS A 125 16.34 25.27 11.58
N ASP A 126 16.11 24.16 12.27
CA ASP A 126 16.65 22.86 11.92
C ASP A 126 15.48 21.96 11.50
N TYR A 127 15.19 21.95 10.21
CA TYR A 127 13.96 21.31 9.71
C TYR A 127 13.93 19.78 9.91
N PRO A 128 15.03 19.03 9.78
CA PRO A 128 15.06 17.60 10.10
C PRO A 128 14.82 17.26 11.57
N HIS A 129 15.11 18.20 12.47
CA HIS A 129 15.26 17.92 13.90
C HIS A 129 13.91 17.78 14.61
N LEU A 130 13.78 16.69 15.36
CA LEU A 130 12.66 16.40 16.26
C LEU A 130 13.20 15.99 17.64
N GLN A 131 12.59 16.46 18.72
CA GLN A 131 13.01 16.12 20.09
C GLN A 131 11.85 15.93 21.06
N ILE A 132 12.02 15.08 22.07
CA ILE A 132 11.12 14.98 23.23
C ILE A 132 11.97 15.27 24.46
N THR A 133 11.91 16.50 24.96
CA THR A 133 12.85 16.97 25.98
C THR A 133 12.51 16.51 27.39
N PHE A 134 11.26 16.09 27.63
CA PHE A 134 10.69 15.82 28.96
C PHE A 134 10.85 17.02 29.91
N ASP A 135 10.67 18.23 29.40
CA ASP A 135 10.85 19.50 30.14
C ASP A 135 12.25 19.66 30.77
N LEU A 136 13.25 18.97 30.22
CA LEU A 136 14.62 19.04 30.68
C LEU A 136 15.48 19.81 29.68
N THR A 137 16.23 20.78 30.19
CA THR A 137 17.26 21.48 29.43
C THR A 137 18.51 20.62 29.26
N THR A 138 19.31 20.90 28.24
CA THR A 138 20.62 20.23 28.05
C THR A 138 21.56 20.41 29.25
N ALA A 139 21.46 21.53 29.99
CA ALA A 139 22.21 21.73 31.22
C ALA A 139 21.81 20.75 32.33
N GLN A 140 20.51 20.50 32.50
CA GLN A 140 20.00 19.51 33.46
C GLN A 140 20.41 18.09 33.06
N TYR A 141 20.36 17.77 31.76
CA TYR A 141 20.88 16.49 31.27
C TYR A 141 22.38 16.31 31.50
N ARG A 142 23.20 17.36 31.31
CA ARG A 142 24.63 17.34 31.68
C ARG A 142 24.83 17.09 33.17
N ALA A 143 23.96 17.64 34.02
CA ALA A 143 23.92 17.37 35.46
C ALA A 143 23.34 15.98 35.81
N ARG A 144 23.17 15.09 34.82
CA ARG A 144 22.65 13.73 34.96
C ARG A 144 21.20 13.63 35.44
N LYS A 145 20.43 14.72 35.36
CA LYS A 145 18.98 14.66 35.55
C LYS A 145 18.38 13.79 34.44
N LYS A 146 17.41 12.95 34.81
CA LYS A 146 16.68 12.07 33.89
C LYS A 146 15.19 12.40 33.92
N PRO A 147 14.45 12.09 32.85
CA PRO A 147 12.99 12.15 32.86
C PRO A 147 12.43 11.35 34.04
N THR A 148 11.39 11.87 34.69
CA THR A 148 10.70 11.12 35.75
C THR A 148 9.88 9.99 35.15
N ALA A 149 9.54 8.98 35.97
CA ALA A 149 8.67 7.89 35.53
C ALA A 149 7.32 8.41 35.01
N ASP A 150 6.79 9.48 35.62
CA ASP A 150 5.53 10.10 35.21
C ASP A 150 5.64 10.79 33.85
N GLN A 151 6.73 11.54 33.61
CA GLN A 151 6.97 12.18 32.31
C GLN A 151 7.12 11.13 31.19
N VAL A 152 7.83 10.04 31.46
CA VAL A 152 7.95 8.93 30.49
C VAL A 152 6.60 8.25 30.28
N ARG A 153 5.85 7.99 31.34
CA ARG A 153 4.51 7.37 31.26
C ARG A 153 3.55 8.22 30.44
N GLN A 154 3.52 9.55 30.62
CA GLN A 154 2.67 10.44 29.85
C GLN A 154 2.94 10.37 28.34
N VAL A 155 4.22 10.36 27.95
CA VAL A 155 4.59 10.20 26.52
C VAL A 155 4.15 8.83 26.00
N MET A 156 4.43 7.76 26.76
CA MET A 156 4.07 6.40 26.35
C MET A 156 2.55 6.17 26.28
N GLU A 157 1.79 6.78 27.20
CA GLU A 157 0.32 6.71 27.21
C GLU A 157 -0.25 7.37 25.97
N LYS A 158 0.23 8.58 25.64
CA LYS A 158 -0.18 9.29 24.44
C LYS A 158 0.11 8.49 23.16
N LEU A 159 1.26 7.82 23.10
CA LEU A 159 1.59 6.92 21.98
C LEU A 159 0.59 5.77 21.88
N ARG A 160 0.22 5.16 23.01
CA ARG A 160 -0.76 4.06 23.05
C ARG A 160 -2.14 4.53 22.63
N GLU A 161 -2.61 5.66 23.14
CA GLU A 161 -3.91 6.24 22.77
C GLU A 161 -3.99 6.51 21.26
N LEU A 162 -2.94 7.06 20.65
CA LEU A 162 -2.89 7.28 19.21
C LEU A 162 -2.85 5.98 18.40
N GLU A 163 -2.15 4.95 18.90
CA GLU A 163 -2.18 3.61 18.28
C GLU A 163 -3.57 2.98 18.37
N GLU A 164 -4.29 3.18 19.48
CA GLU A 164 -5.66 2.70 19.69
C GLU A 164 -6.68 3.47 18.83
N GLU A 165 -6.54 4.79 18.69
CA GLU A 165 -7.38 5.61 17.78
C GLU A 165 -7.21 5.22 16.31
N GLU A 166 -5.99 4.88 15.88
CA GLU A 166 -5.74 4.39 14.52
C GLU A 166 -6.07 2.90 14.33
N ALA A 167 -6.32 2.16 15.42
CA ALA A 167 -6.69 0.76 15.33
C ALA A 167 -8.14 0.65 14.86
N MET A 168 -8.33 -0.09 13.77
CA MET A 168 -9.67 -0.44 13.28
C MET A 168 -10.49 -1.07 14.40
N THR A 169 -11.63 -0.46 14.71
CA THR A 169 -12.53 -0.91 15.77
C THR A 169 -13.03 -2.33 15.48
N PRO A 170 -13.50 -3.10 16.49
CA PRO A 170 -14.09 -4.42 16.27
C PRO A 170 -15.21 -4.40 15.23
N GLU A 171 -16.03 -3.33 15.24
CA GLU A 171 -17.10 -3.07 14.30
C GLU A 171 -16.56 -2.82 12.89
N GLU A 172 -15.64 -1.88 12.70
CA GLU A 172 -15.03 -1.60 11.39
C GLU A 172 -14.30 -2.83 10.84
N LYS A 173 -13.66 -3.63 11.70
CA LYS A 173 -12.99 -4.87 11.30
C LYS A 173 -13.98 -5.91 10.81
N LYS A 174 -15.14 -6.02 11.47
CA LYS A 174 -16.23 -6.90 11.05
C LYS A 174 -16.81 -6.44 9.71
N GLU A 175 -17.01 -5.13 9.53
CA GLU A 175 -17.48 -4.55 8.27
C GLU A 175 -16.48 -4.78 7.13
N PHE A 176 -15.19 -4.57 7.38
CA PHE A 176 -14.13 -4.84 6.41
C PHE A 176 -14.08 -6.32 5.99
N GLN A 177 -14.23 -7.24 6.94
CA GLN A 177 -14.31 -8.68 6.65
C GLN A 177 -15.56 -9.03 5.83
N ALA A 178 -16.71 -8.43 6.14
CA ALA A 178 -17.94 -8.62 5.37
C ALA A 178 -17.77 -8.10 3.94
N LEU A 179 -17.15 -6.94 3.75
CA LEU A 179 -16.84 -6.38 2.45
C LEU A 179 -15.86 -7.27 1.67
N GLN A 180 -14.82 -7.78 2.32
CA GLN A 180 -13.87 -8.70 1.70
C GLN A 180 -14.55 -10.00 1.22
N ALA A 181 -15.45 -10.56 2.04
CA ALA A 181 -16.24 -11.72 1.66
C ALA A 181 -17.15 -11.42 0.46
N ALA A 182 -17.80 -10.26 0.44
CA ALA A 182 -18.63 -9.84 -0.68
C ALA A 182 -17.82 -9.68 -1.99
N VAL A 183 -16.62 -9.09 -1.92
CA VAL A 183 -15.72 -8.95 -3.08
C VAL A 183 -15.25 -10.31 -3.60
N GLN A 184 -14.92 -11.25 -2.71
CA GLN A 184 -14.55 -12.61 -3.11
C GLN A 184 -15.70 -13.34 -3.78
N GLU A 185 -16.92 -13.17 -3.28
CA GLU A 185 -18.10 -13.78 -3.89
C GLU A 185 -18.39 -13.16 -5.27
N GLN A 186 -18.28 -11.85 -5.40
CA GLN A 186 -18.36 -11.18 -6.71
C GLN A 186 -17.31 -11.71 -7.69
N ALA A 187 -16.06 -11.94 -7.25
CA ALA A 187 -15.02 -12.50 -8.10
C ALA A 187 -15.39 -13.90 -8.61
N ARG A 188 -15.98 -14.76 -7.76
CA ARG A 188 -16.48 -16.10 -8.16
C ARG A 188 -17.63 -16.02 -9.15
N LEU A 189 -18.55 -15.07 -8.96
CA LEU A 189 -19.66 -14.84 -9.87
C LEU A 189 -19.18 -14.38 -11.24
N ILE A 190 -18.17 -13.50 -11.30
CA ILE A 190 -17.54 -13.06 -12.56
C ILE A 190 -16.90 -14.24 -13.29
N GLU A 191 -16.19 -15.10 -12.57
CA GLU A 191 -15.62 -16.32 -13.16
C GLU A 191 -16.71 -17.26 -13.71
N SER A 192 -17.76 -17.49 -12.93
CA SER A 192 -18.91 -18.30 -13.34
C SER A 192 -19.62 -17.72 -14.57
N PHE A 193 -19.78 -16.39 -14.62
CA PHE A 193 -20.35 -15.70 -15.77
C PHE A 193 -19.48 -15.85 -17.02
N SER A 194 -18.15 -15.74 -16.88
CA SER A 194 -17.21 -15.98 -17.99
C SER A 194 -17.35 -17.41 -18.53
N GLN A 195 -17.45 -18.41 -17.65
CA GLN A 195 -17.69 -19.80 -18.04
C GLN A 195 -19.04 -19.97 -18.77
N LEU A 196 -20.10 -19.34 -18.27
CA LEU A 196 -21.42 -19.39 -18.91
C LEU A 196 -21.38 -18.75 -20.30
N SER A 197 -20.73 -17.59 -20.44
CA SER A 197 -20.57 -16.90 -21.73
C SER A 197 -19.86 -17.79 -22.75
N ASN A 198 -18.80 -18.50 -22.36
CA ASN A 198 -18.10 -19.46 -23.23
C ASN A 198 -19.01 -20.63 -23.65
N ARG A 199 -19.84 -21.14 -22.75
CA ARG A 199 -20.80 -22.21 -23.06
C ARG A 199 -21.88 -21.74 -24.03
N VAL A 200 -22.40 -20.52 -23.85
CA VAL A 200 -23.38 -19.92 -24.78
C VAL A 200 -22.77 -19.79 -26.16
N LYS A 201 -21.55 -19.25 -26.26
CA LYS A 201 -20.83 -19.15 -27.53
C LYS A 201 -20.69 -20.50 -28.24
N LEU A 202 -20.34 -21.57 -27.51
CA LEU A 202 -20.24 -22.91 -28.09
C LEU A 202 -21.58 -23.44 -28.61
N VAL A 203 -22.69 -23.13 -27.94
CA VAL A 203 -24.04 -23.51 -28.38
C VAL A 203 -24.44 -22.71 -29.63
N GLU A 204 -24.16 -21.41 -29.64
CA GLU A 204 -24.42 -20.55 -30.80
C GLU A 204 -23.61 -21.02 -32.03
N GLU A 205 -22.37 -21.45 -31.87
CA GLU A 205 -21.54 -22.03 -32.94
C GLU A 205 -22.09 -23.38 -33.49
N GLN A 206 -22.99 -24.06 -32.79
CA GLN A 206 -23.64 -25.29 -33.28
C GLN A 206 -24.85 -25.02 -34.18
N LEU A 207 -25.32 -23.76 -34.23
CA LEU A 207 -26.37 -23.31 -35.12
C LEU A 207 -25.73 -22.79 -36.39
N PHE A 208 -26.20 -23.26 -37.55
CA PHE A 208 -25.76 -22.70 -38.81
C PHE A 208 -26.73 -21.61 -39.24
N THR A 209 -26.19 -20.41 -39.50
CA THR A 209 -26.95 -19.31 -40.08
C THR A 209 -27.55 -19.69 -41.42
N ASP A 210 -26.77 -20.39 -42.26
CA ASP A 210 -27.16 -20.86 -43.59
C ASP A 210 -27.10 -22.38 -43.69
N VAL A 211 -27.90 -22.96 -44.58
CA VAL A 211 -27.84 -24.41 -44.85
C VAL A 211 -26.42 -24.81 -45.29
N PRO A 212 -25.76 -25.76 -44.60
CA PRO A 212 -24.45 -26.26 -45.00
C PRO A 212 -24.49 -26.88 -46.41
N GLU A 213 -23.44 -26.69 -47.21
CA GLU A 213 -23.38 -27.21 -48.60
C GLU A 213 -23.76 -28.69 -48.71
N TRP A 214 -23.25 -29.53 -47.80
CA TRP A 214 -23.51 -30.98 -47.79
C TRP A 214 -24.96 -31.36 -47.45
N ALA A 215 -25.76 -30.43 -46.93
CA ALA A 215 -27.15 -30.63 -46.51
C ALA A 215 -28.17 -29.98 -47.47
N LYS A 216 -27.73 -29.15 -48.44
CA LYS A 216 -28.63 -28.35 -49.28
C LYS A 216 -29.68 -29.17 -50.03
N GLU A 217 -29.26 -30.25 -50.68
CA GLU A 217 -30.17 -31.14 -51.42
C GLU A 217 -31.21 -31.78 -50.48
N ALA A 218 -30.76 -32.28 -49.34
CA ALA A 218 -31.62 -32.90 -48.34
C ALA A 218 -32.66 -31.91 -47.76
N VAL A 219 -32.24 -30.67 -47.48
CA VAL A 219 -33.12 -29.60 -47.02
C VAL A 219 -34.11 -29.21 -48.11
N GLN A 220 -33.67 -29.10 -49.37
CA GLN A 220 -34.55 -28.78 -50.50
C GLN A 220 -35.63 -29.85 -50.71
N SER A 221 -35.26 -31.14 -50.62
CA SER A 221 -36.21 -32.25 -50.70
C SER A 221 -37.22 -32.20 -49.54
N ALA A 222 -36.76 -31.96 -48.30
CA ALA A 222 -37.64 -31.82 -47.13
C ALA A 222 -38.62 -30.62 -47.24
N VAL A 223 -38.16 -29.48 -47.77
CA VAL A 223 -39.02 -28.30 -48.02
C VAL A 223 -40.04 -28.62 -49.11
N SER A 224 -39.62 -29.26 -50.20
CA SER A 224 -40.48 -29.60 -51.35
C SER A 224 -41.55 -30.62 -50.98
N ALA A 225 -41.24 -31.54 -50.06
CA ALA A 225 -42.17 -32.48 -49.46
C ALA A 225 -43.08 -31.85 -48.37
N GLY A 226 -42.89 -30.56 -48.06
CA GLY A 226 -43.66 -29.85 -47.03
C GLY A 226 -43.36 -30.26 -45.58
N LEU A 227 -42.27 -31.00 -45.35
CA LEU A 227 -41.89 -31.53 -44.04
C LEU A 227 -41.28 -30.46 -43.12
N ILE A 228 -40.68 -29.42 -43.71
CA ILE A 228 -40.12 -28.27 -42.98
C ILE A 228 -40.44 -26.97 -43.72
N ASN A 229 -40.55 -25.87 -42.96
CA ASN A 229 -40.85 -24.52 -43.48
C ASN A 229 -39.75 -23.48 -43.14
N THR A 230 -38.75 -23.87 -42.36
CA THR A 230 -37.65 -23.03 -41.89
C THR A 230 -36.32 -23.69 -42.27
N PRO A 231 -35.79 -23.42 -43.48
CA PRO A 231 -34.62 -24.13 -43.99
C PRO A 231 -33.30 -23.68 -43.35
N ASN A 232 -33.21 -22.44 -42.87
CA ASN A 232 -32.01 -21.83 -42.27
C ASN A 232 -32.06 -21.84 -40.73
N GLY A 233 -30.93 -21.60 -40.07
CA GLY A 233 -30.86 -21.53 -38.60
C GLY A 233 -30.89 -22.88 -37.89
N GLY A 234 -30.76 -23.98 -38.63
CA GLY A 234 -30.77 -25.34 -38.07
C GLY A 234 -29.47 -25.69 -37.35
N SER A 235 -29.55 -26.64 -36.41
CA SER A 235 -28.34 -27.19 -35.78
C SER A 235 -27.61 -28.17 -36.69
N LEU A 236 -26.33 -28.42 -36.40
CA LEU A 236 -25.56 -29.48 -37.08
C LEU A 236 -26.30 -30.82 -37.09
N THR A 237 -26.90 -31.19 -35.96
CA THR A 237 -27.64 -32.45 -35.82
C THR A 237 -28.90 -32.46 -36.67
N PHE A 238 -29.63 -31.35 -36.73
CA PHE A 238 -30.81 -31.20 -37.59
C PHE A 238 -30.45 -31.45 -39.06
N TYR A 239 -29.42 -30.75 -39.57
CA TYR A 239 -28.99 -30.94 -40.96
C TYR A 239 -28.42 -32.34 -41.23
N ARG A 240 -27.72 -32.95 -40.25
CA ARG A 240 -27.22 -34.33 -40.38
C ARG A 240 -28.36 -35.33 -40.48
N LEU A 241 -29.41 -35.15 -39.67
CA LEU A 241 -30.59 -36.00 -39.72
C LEU A 241 -31.29 -35.90 -41.08
N LEU A 242 -31.51 -34.69 -41.59
CA LEU A 242 -32.07 -34.50 -42.93
C LEU A 242 -31.20 -35.16 -44.00
N ALA A 243 -29.88 -34.99 -43.95
CA ALA A 243 -28.97 -35.64 -44.90
C ALA A 243 -29.03 -37.17 -44.84
N VAL A 244 -29.16 -37.77 -43.64
CA VAL A 244 -29.33 -39.22 -43.47
C VAL A 244 -30.68 -39.68 -44.03
N MET A 245 -31.77 -38.97 -43.71
CA MET A 245 -33.11 -39.29 -44.19
C MET A 245 -33.20 -39.19 -45.72
N HIS A 246 -32.57 -38.17 -46.30
CA HIS A 246 -32.47 -38.01 -47.75
C HIS A 246 -31.77 -39.19 -48.41
N ARG A 247 -30.60 -39.59 -47.88
CA ARG A 247 -29.84 -40.74 -48.41
C ARG A 247 -30.57 -42.07 -48.25
N ALA A 248 -31.46 -42.17 -47.26
CA ALA A 248 -32.33 -43.31 -47.05
C ALA A 248 -33.60 -43.28 -47.94
N GLY A 249 -33.79 -42.24 -48.77
CA GLY A 249 -34.97 -42.06 -49.62
C GLY A 249 -36.24 -41.62 -48.88
N LEU A 250 -36.13 -41.25 -47.60
CA LEU A 250 -37.29 -40.97 -46.74
C LEU A 250 -37.87 -39.56 -46.91
N LEU A 251 -37.24 -38.70 -47.70
CA LEU A 251 -37.66 -37.31 -47.93
C LEU A 251 -38.28 -37.09 -49.32
N ASP A 252 -38.31 -38.11 -50.16
CA ASP A 252 -38.84 -38.00 -51.52
C ASP A 252 -40.36 -38.16 -51.48
N ALA A 253 -41.08 -37.15 -51.96
CA ALA A 253 -42.54 -37.11 -52.01
C ALA A 253 -43.20 -38.20 -52.90
N ASN A 254 -42.40 -39.08 -53.51
CA ASN A 254 -42.81 -40.12 -54.46
C ASN A 254 -42.44 -41.55 -54.02
N SER A 255 -42.13 -41.79 -52.74
CA SER A 255 -41.93 -43.17 -52.26
C SER A 255 -43.25 -43.97 -52.37
N PRO A 256 -43.31 -45.06 -53.15
CA PRO A 256 -44.50 -45.90 -53.22
C PRO A 256 -44.73 -46.60 -51.88
N SER A 257 -46.00 -46.70 -51.51
CA SER A 257 -46.51 -47.32 -50.27
C SER A 257 -46.09 -48.77 -50.12
#